data_AF-A0A8H3M7I3-F1
#
_entry.id   AF-A0A8H3M7I3-F1
#
_cell.length_a   1.000
_cell.length_b   1.000
_cell.length_c   1.000
_cell.angle_alpha   90.00
_cell.angle_beta   90.00
_cell.angle_gamma   90.00
#
_symmetry.space_group_name_H-M   'P 1'
#
loop_
_entity.id
_entity.type
_entity.pdbx_description
1 polymer ?
#
loop_
_entity_poly.entity_id
_entity_poly.type
_entity_poly.pdbx_seq_one_letter_code
_entity_poly.pdbx_strand_id
1 'polypeptide(L)'
;MSTITLSCLVVDENPYENVFEVDIDNNKTVNRLKDAIKENQKLFFDNIAPKELKLWKVDISLKEENKKLELVNTKINVNIKKDLGGEKLLPLSKINKHFPSQPTDEHIHIIVQRPVETKEVHCTATYGCKSANFQWTVSREIMLLESFKKKLCEYFTFLDGTENEHIIIGHVIDGAGLKRKILTGKMRKKSDLSSQSATVESDTVEILTERKVIQFSTDEDLTSIIWITNPKVDLEIVVNTSQQPFSSYTFPKMKAVFSLKVDNYNGLSLFDEGVKDTPKEIRSLVINELLRLHKTSQHITSANEATRCKFISRIIYGVASIFDVRNTIITVTEAKKEDINQGIAQNAVQLQTSIQRNPKKCSYDTAGLHENVMYGIVSTAVDWVIIKLVSSSSENNSEGKIEVLLSSLSPSPLPINNSVLTREDLAKPVKNLFGQIK
;
A
#
# COMPACT_ATOMS: atom_id res chain seq x y z
N MET A 1 -59.17 8.18 -26.89
CA MET A 1 -57.86 8.10 -26.21
C MET A 1 -57.05 7.10 -26.99
N SER A 2 -55.82 7.44 -27.39
CA SER A 2 -55.00 6.54 -28.20
C SER A 2 -53.96 5.90 -27.28
N THR A 3 -54.08 4.59 -27.10
CA THR A 3 -53.06 3.79 -26.42
C THR A 3 -51.89 3.59 -27.38
N ILE A 4 -50.67 3.73 -26.87
CA ILE A 4 -49.45 3.34 -27.58
C ILE A 4 -48.75 2.24 -26.79
N THR A 5 -48.06 1.36 -27.52
CA THR A 5 -47.24 0.29 -26.95
C THR A 5 -45.77 0.70 -27.03
N LEU A 6 -45.07 0.63 -25.90
CA LEU A 6 -43.67 1.03 -25.78
C LEU A 6 -42.81 -0.16 -25.35
N SER A 7 -41.89 -0.57 -26.22
CA SER A 7 -40.84 -1.54 -25.89
C SER A 7 -39.77 -0.90 -24.99
N CYS A 8 -39.59 -1.50 -23.82
CA CYS A 8 -38.73 -1.03 -22.74
C CYS A 8 -37.61 -2.04 -22.47
N LEU A 9 -36.44 -1.55 -22.07
CA LEU A 9 -35.31 -2.36 -21.63
C LEU A 9 -34.73 -1.77 -20.35
N VAL A 10 -34.36 -2.61 -19.38
CA VAL A 10 -33.60 -2.16 -18.22
C VAL A 10 -32.12 -2.03 -18.61
N VAL A 11 -31.46 -0.98 -18.12
CA VAL A 11 -30.01 -0.79 -18.33
C VAL A 11 -29.24 -2.06 -17.93
N ASP A 12 -28.24 -2.42 -18.74
CA ASP A 12 -27.34 -3.58 -18.60
C ASP A 12 -28.01 -4.96 -18.78
N GLU A 13 -29.28 -5.03 -19.21
CA GLU A 13 -29.92 -6.30 -19.59
C GLU A 13 -29.78 -6.62 -21.09
N ASN A 14 -29.82 -7.91 -21.43
CA ASN A 14 -29.73 -8.37 -22.82
C ASN A 14 -30.95 -7.88 -23.64
N PRO A 15 -30.76 -7.10 -24.72
CA PRO A 15 -31.84 -6.54 -25.53
C PRO A 15 -32.65 -7.58 -26.32
N TYR A 16 -32.13 -8.77 -26.55
CA TYR A 16 -32.83 -9.83 -27.30
C TYR A 16 -33.73 -10.70 -26.41
N GLU A 17 -33.46 -10.73 -25.10
CA GLU A 17 -34.16 -11.63 -24.17
C GLU A 17 -35.07 -10.87 -23.20
N ASN A 18 -34.69 -9.64 -22.80
CA ASN A 18 -35.32 -8.94 -21.68
C ASN A 18 -36.12 -7.71 -22.07
N VAL A 19 -36.31 -7.44 -23.38
CA VAL A 19 -37.21 -6.37 -23.82
C VAL A 19 -38.65 -6.74 -23.47
N PHE A 20 -39.35 -5.80 -22.84
CA PHE A 20 -40.75 -5.97 -22.44
C PHE A 20 -41.59 -4.80 -22.94
N GLU A 21 -42.87 -5.08 -23.19
CA GLU A 21 -43.80 -4.08 -23.70
C GLU A 21 -44.67 -3.50 -22.59
N VAL A 22 -44.93 -2.19 -22.68
CA VAL A 22 -45.83 -1.47 -21.77
C VAL A 22 -46.81 -0.65 -22.58
N ASP A 23 -48.10 -0.91 -22.37
CA ASP A 23 -49.19 -0.15 -22.95
C ASP A 23 -49.51 1.08 -22.10
N ILE A 24 -49.58 2.25 -22.74
CA ILE A 24 -49.96 3.48 -22.08
C ILE A 24 -50.77 4.42 -22.97
N ASP A 25 -51.75 5.08 -22.35
CA ASP A 25 -52.49 6.18 -22.98
C ASP A 25 -51.56 7.37 -23.27
N ASN A 26 -51.55 7.85 -24.52
CA ASN A 26 -50.68 8.91 -24.97
C ASN A 26 -50.90 10.27 -24.26
N ASN A 27 -52.06 10.50 -23.63
CA ASN A 27 -52.34 11.70 -22.86
C ASN A 27 -51.87 11.62 -21.41
N LYS A 28 -51.47 10.43 -20.94
CA LYS A 28 -50.90 10.27 -19.59
C LYS A 28 -49.49 10.90 -19.52
N THR A 29 -49.04 11.09 -18.28
CA THR A 29 -47.71 11.62 -17.97
C THR A 29 -46.68 10.51 -17.88
N VAL A 30 -45.41 10.84 -18.08
CA VAL A 30 -44.26 9.94 -17.84
C VAL A 30 -44.28 9.33 -16.44
N ASN A 31 -44.79 10.02 -15.42
CA ASN A 31 -44.89 9.42 -14.07
C ASN A 31 -45.82 8.20 -14.02
N ARG A 32 -46.93 8.23 -14.77
CA ARG A 32 -47.84 7.08 -14.90
C ARG A 32 -47.23 5.94 -15.70
N LEU A 33 -46.31 6.26 -16.61
CA LEU A 33 -45.49 5.26 -17.30
C LEU A 33 -44.52 4.56 -16.35
N LYS A 34 -43.91 5.29 -15.41
CA LYS A 34 -43.07 4.68 -14.38
C LYS A 34 -43.86 3.71 -13.49
N ASP A 35 -45.09 4.08 -13.13
CA ASP A 35 -45.99 3.20 -12.38
C ASP A 35 -46.29 1.91 -13.18
N ALA A 36 -46.65 2.04 -14.46
CA ALA A 36 -46.94 0.90 -15.34
C ALA A 36 -45.73 -0.02 -15.55
N ILE A 37 -44.53 0.55 -15.72
CA ILE A 37 -43.27 -0.22 -15.81
C ILE A 37 -43.02 -0.99 -14.51
N LYS A 38 -43.20 -0.35 -13.35
CA LYS A 38 -43.02 -1.00 -12.05
C LYS A 38 -44.03 -2.13 -11.84
N GLU A 39 -45.28 -1.97 -12.26
CA GLU A 39 -46.30 -3.02 -12.17
C GLU A 39 -45.99 -4.22 -13.07
N ASN A 40 -45.55 -3.96 -14.31
CA ASN A 40 -45.16 -5.00 -15.27
C ASN A 40 -43.96 -5.81 -14.76
N GLN A 41 -42.92 -5.11 -14.27
CA GLN A 41 -41.66 -5.69 -13.80
C GLN A 41 -41.58 -5.70 -12.26
N LYS A 42 -42.68 -6.09 -11.60
CA LYS A 42 -42.83 -5.98 -10.14
C LYS A 42 -41.72 -6.68 -9.35
N LEU A 43 -41.36 -7.90 -9.75
CA LEU A 43 -40.27 -8.66 -9.12
C LEU A 43 -38.93 -7.91 -9.19
N PHE A 44 -38.73 -7.12 -10.24
CA PHE A 44 -37.50 -6.40 -10.48
C PHE A 44 -37.47 -5.02 -9.79
N PHE A 45 -38.62 -4.36 -9.63
CA PHE A 45 -38.68 -3.00 -9.07
C PHE A 45 -39.36 -2.90 -7.69
N ASP A 46 -39.58 -4.02 -6.99
CA ASP A 46 -40.38 -4.06 -5.76
C ASP A 46 -39.87 -3.04 -4.71
N ASN A 47 -38.54 -2.98 -4.53
CA ASN A 47 -37.86 -2.13 -3.56
C ASN A 47 -37.62 -0.68 -4.03
N ILE A 48 -37.99 -0.31 -5.26
CA ILE A 48 -37.65 1.00 -5.85
C ILE A 48 -38.92 1.83 -6.03
N ALA A 49 -38.94 3.06 -5.50
CA ALA A 49 -40.11 3.91 -5.70
C ALA A 49 -40.18 4.37 -7.17
N PRO A 50 -41.37 4.45 -7.82
CA PRO A 50 -41.50 4.89 -9.21
C PRO A 50 -40.81 6.23 -9.50
N LYS A 51 -40.82 7.16 -8.52
CA LYS A 51 -40.16 8.46 -8.62
C LYS A 51 -38.64 8.38 -8.85
N GLU A 52 -38.00 7.30 -8.38
CA GLU A 52 -36.54 7.11 -8.40
C GLU A 52 -36.05 6.53 -9.74
N LEU A 53 -36.94 5.92 -10.51
CA LEU A 53 -36.63 5.43 -11.85
C LEU A 53 -36.38 6.60 -12.81
N LYS A 54 -35.31 6.52 -13.61
CA LYS A 54 -35.03 7.46 -14.69
C LYS A 54 -35.38 6.78 -16.02
N LEU A 55 -36.25 7.42 -16.79
CA LEU A 55 -36.63 6.94 -18.12
C LEU A 55 -35.92 7.76 -19.19
N TRP A 56 -35.35 7.07 -20.16
CA TRP A 56 -34.66 7.66 -21.29
C TRP A 56 -35.35 7.21 -22.57
N LYS A 57 -35.80 8.18 -23.38
CA LYS A 57 -36.24 7.89 -24.74
C LYS A 57 -35.02 7.60 -25.59
N VAL A 58 -35.07 6.49 -26.30
CA VAL A 58 -34.05 6.08 -27.27
C VAL A 58 -34.74 5.60 -28.54
N ASP A 59 -33.91 5.36 -29.56
CA ASP A 59 -34.31 4.75 -30.81
C ASP A 59 -33.18 3.79 -31.21
N ILE A 60 -33.41 2.50 -30.99
CA ILE A 60 -32.45 1.42 -31.20
C ILE A 60 -33.18 0.27 -31.90
N SER A 61 -32.89 0.06 -33.18
CA SER A 61 -33.41 -1.08 -33.95
C SER A 61 -32.81 -2.39 -33.45
N LEU A 62 -33.63 -3.45 -33.33
CA LEU A 62 -33.17 -4.81 -33.05
C LEU A 62 -32.90 -5.61 -34.33
N LYS A 63 -33.41 -5.17 -35.49
CA LYS A 63 -33.25 -5.83 -36.79
C LYS A 63 -31.93 -5.51 -37.48
N GLU A 64 -31.50 -4.26 -37.38
CA GLU A 64 -30.33 -3.76 -38.09
C GLU A 64 -29.12 -3.72 -37.16
N GLU A 65 -27.98 -4.23 -37.63
CA GLU A 65 -26.72 -4.03 -36.94
C GLU A 65 -26.44 -2.54 -36.79
N ASN A 66 -26.37 -2.08 -35.54
CA ASN A 66 -26.09 -0.68 -35.25
C ASN A 66 -25.18 -0.57 -34.02
N LYS A 67 -24.34 0.47 -34.04
CA LYS A 67 -23.36 0.73 -32.96
C LYS A 67 -24.00 0.90 -31.59
N LYS A 68 -25.25 1.40 -31.53
CA LYS A 68 -25.97 1.57 -30.25
C LYS A 68 -26.36 0.21 -29.66
N LEU A 69 -26.83 -0.71 -30.49
CA LEU A 69 -27.18 -2.08 -30.09
C LEU A 69 -25.95 -2.87 -29.65
N GLU A 70 -24.84 -2.75 -30.38
CA GLU A 70 -23.56 -3.33 -29.98
C GLU A 70 -23.12 -2.81 -28.59
N LEU A 71 -23.22 -1.51 -28.36
CA LEU A 71 -22.88 -0.90 -27.06
C LEU A 71 -23.78 -1.41 -25.94
N VAL A 72 -25.10 -1.48 -26.15
CA VAL A 72 -26.05 -2.00 -25.14
C VAL A 72 -25.78 -3.48 -24.83
N ASN A 73 -25.35 -4.27 -25.81
CA ASN A 73 -25.14 -5.71 -25.64
C ASN A 73 -23.75 -6.06 -25.06
N THR A 74 -22.71 -5.28 -25.38
CA THR A 74 -21.32 -5.64 -25.04
C THR A 74 -20.74 -4.85 -23.89
N LYS A 75 -21.16 -3.59 -23.69
CA LYS A 75 -20.53 -2.69 -22.74
C LYS A 75 -21.38 -2.61 -21.49
N ILE A 76 -20.83 -3.06 -20.37
CA ILE A 76 -21.40 -2.80 -19.05
C ILE A 76 -21.29 -1.29 -18.78
N ASN A 77 -22.37 -0.66 -18.29
CA ASN A 77 -22.41 0.75 -17.89
C ASN A 77 -22.30 1.75 -19.07
N VAL A 78 -23.17 1.60 -20.08
CA VAL A 78 -23.26 2.51 -21.23
C VAL A 78 -23.77 3.90 -20.80
N ASN A 79 -23.14 4.97 -21.33
CA ASN A 79 -23.66 6.32 -21.12
C ASN A 79 -24.89 6.58 -22.00
N ILE A 80 -26.10 6.38 -21.45
CA ILE A 80 -27.35 6.47 -22.21
C ILE A 80 -27.49 7.79 -22.98
N LYS A 81 -27.08 8.92 -22.39
CA LYS A 81 -27.20 10.24 -23.03
C LYS A 81 -26.22 10.42 -24.20
N LYS A 82 -24.95 10.09 -24.00
CA LYS A 82 -23.88 10.33 -24.99
C LYS A 82 -23.78 9.21 -26.02
N ASP A 83 -23.80 7.96 -25.54
CA ASP A 83 -23.50 6.77 -26.33
C ASP A 83 -24.74 6.28 -27.09
N LEU A 84 -25.94 6.41 -26.50
CA LEU A 84 -27.20 5.94 -27.11
C LEU A 84 -28.06 7.09 -27.68
N GLY A 85 -27.63 8.34 -27.49
CA GLY A 85 -28.39 9.53 -27.89
C GLY A 85 -29.69 9.70 -27.09
N GLY A 86 -29.73 9.17 -25.86
CA GLY A 86 -30.93 9.14 -25.05
C GLY A 86 -31.40 10.51 -24.57
N GLU A 87 -32.69 10.78 -24.73
CA GLU A 87 -33.37 11.97 -24.22
C GLU A 87 -34.05 11.65 -22.87
N LYS A 88 -33.67 12.36 -21.81
CA LYS A 88 -34.24 12.14 -20.48
C LYS A 88 -35.71 12.60 -20.44
N LEU A 89 -36.61 11.70 -20.07
CA LEU A 89 -38.04 12.00 -19.95
C LEU A 89 -38.36 12.62 -18.59
N LEU A 90 -38.99 13.79 -18.60
CA LEU A 90 -39.40 14.49 -17.37
C LEU A 90 -40.71 13.89 -16.82
N PRO A 91 -40.85 13.70 -15.48
CA PRO A 91 -42.01 13.02 -14.90
C PRO A 91 -43.38 13.62 -15.27
N LEU A 92 -43.44 14.95 -15.40
CA LEU A 92 -44.68 15.69 -15.71
C LEU A 92 -44.93 15.86 -17.21
N SER A 93 -43.97 15.49 -18.07
CA SER A 93 -44.18 15.52 -19.53
C SER A 93 -45.28 14.55 -19.91
N LYS A 94 -46.12 14.95 -20.86
CA LYS A 94 -47.07 14.04 -21.51
C LYS A 94 -46.34 13.11 -22.46
N ILE A 95 -46.82 11.87 -22.57
CA ILE A 95 -46.26 10.86 -23.47
C ILE A 95 -46.35 11.33 -24.93
N ASN A 96 -47.47 11.92 -25.34
CA ASN A 96 -47.69 12.42 -26.71
C ASN A 96 -46.66 13.49 -27.17
N LYS A 97 -45.98 14.18 -26.25
CA LYS A 97 -44.93 15.14 -26.59
C LYS A 97 -43.68 14.43 -27.12
N HIS A 98 -43.40 13.25 -26.60
CA HIS A 98 -42.21 12.47 -26.93
C HIS A 98 -42.50 11.38 -27.97
N PHE A 99 -43.74 10.85 -27.96
CA PHE A 99 -44.26 9.82 -28.86
C PHE A 99 -45.64 10.26 -29.40
N PRO A 100 -45.68 11.11 -30.44
CA PRO A 100 -46.94 11.66 -30.97
C PRO A 100 -47.80 10.60 -31.68
N SER A 101 -47.17 9.56 -32.23
CA SER A 101 -47.77 8.38 -32.85
C SER A 101 -47.15 7.11 -32.27
N GLN A 102 -47.72 5.95 -32.64
CA GLN A 102 -47.10 4.65 -32.34
C GLN A 102 -45.67 4.65 -32.91
N PRO A 103 -44.65 4.40 -32.09
CA PRO A 103 -43.28 4.31 -32.57
C PRO A 103 -43.05 3.00 -33.35
N THR A 104 -41.92 2.91 -34.03
CA THR A 104 -41.59 1.79 -34.93
C THR A 104 -41.54 0.46 -34.18
N ASP A 105 -42.10 -0.58 -34.80
CA ASP A 105 -42.04 -1.93 -34.25
C ASP A 105 -40.59 -2.43 -34.17
N GLU A 106 -40.32 -3.33 -33.23
CA GLU A 106 -39.00 -3.97 -33.05
C GLU A 106 -37.83 -3.00 -32.77
N HIS A 107 -38.14 -1.82 -32.23
CA HIS A 107 -37.18 -0.88 -31.69
C HIS A 107 -37.29 -0.81 -30.17
N ILE A 108 -36.18 -0.61 -29.48
CA ILE A 108 -36.20 -0.20 -28.07
C ILE A 108 -36.55 1.28 -28.03
N HIS A 109 -37.64 1.61 -27.36
CA HIS A 109 -38.15 2.98 -27.23
C HIS A 109 -37.70 3.65 -25.95
N ILE A 110 -37.58 2.86 -24.88
CA ILE A 110 -37.27 3.35 -23.54
C ILE A 110 -36.18 2.50 -22.89
N ILE A 111 -35.19 3.17 -22.35
CA ILE A 111 -34.24 2.58 -21.40
C ILE A 111 -34.61 3.01 -19.99
N VAL A 112 -34.82 2.02 -19.11
CA VAL A 112 -35.16 2.18 -17.70
C VAL A 112 -33.88 2.11 -16.89
N GLN A 113 -33.42 3.26 -16.40
CA GLN A 113 -32.26 3.36 -15.53
C GLN A 113 -32.70 3.36 -14.06
N ARG A 114 -32.18 2.41 -13.30
CA ARG A 114 -32.33 2.35 -11.84
C ARG A 114 -31.64 3.53 -11.16
N PRO A 115 -32.09 3.94 -9.95
CA PRO A 115 -31.29 4.83 -9.12
C PRO A 115 -29.92 4.19 -8.87
N VAL A 116 -28.88 5.02 -8.90
CA VAL A 116 -27.51 4.58 -8.65
C VAL A 116 -27.43 4.14 -7.18
N GLU A 117 -27.31 2.82 -6.95
CA GLU A 117 -27.09 2.28 -5.60
C GLU A 117 -25.73 2.76 -5.11
N THR A 118 -25.73 3.58 -4.05
CA THR A 118 -24.52 3.98 -3.35
C THR A 118 -24.41 3.24 -2.03
N LYS A 119 -23.23 2.71 -1.73
CA LYS A 119 -22.89 2.16 -0.41
C LYS A 119 -21.84 3.01 0.28
N GLU A 120 -21.95 3.08 1.60
CA GLU A 120 -20.92 3.67 2.44
C GLU A 120 -20.01 2.58 2.99
N VAL A 121 -18.73 2.64 2.61
CA VAL A 121 -17.70 1.70 3.04
C VAL A 121 -16.84 2.39 4.09
N HIS A 122 -16.72 1.78 5.26
CA HIS A 122 -15.80 2.22 6.31
C HIS A 122 -14.53 1.38 6.18
N CYS A 123 -13.46 2.00 5.71
CA CYS A 123 -12.21 1.31 5.45
C CYS A 123 -11.22 1.53 6.59
N THR A 124 -10.66 0.44 7.08
CA THR A 124 -9.48 0.42 7.97
C THR A 124 -8.32 -0.10 7.15
N ALA A 125 -7.44 0.79 6.70
CA ALA A 125 -6.31 0.45 5.86
C ALA A 125 -5.00 0.46 6.65
N THR A 126 -4.19 -0.58 6.48
CA THR A 126 -2.87 -0.71 7.13
C THR A 126 -1.76 -0.80 6.09
N TYR A 127 -0.73 0.03 6.22
CA TYR A 127 0.49 -0.01 5.40
C TYR A 127 1.72 0.05 6.31
N GLY A 128 2.46 -1.05 6.43
CA GLY A 128 3.57 -1.17 7.37
C GLY A 128 3.10 -0.99 8.82
N CYS A 129 3.67 0.00 9.53
CA CYS A 129 3.27 0.39 10.88
C CYS A 129 2.19 1.49 10.94
N LYS A 130 1.75 2.00 9.78
CA LYS A 130 0.74 3.05 9.69
C LYS A 130 -0.64 2.45 9.47
N SER A 131 -1.65 3.02 10.12
CA SER A 131 -3.06 2.72 9.86
C SER A 131 -3.82 4.02 9.56
N ALA A 132 -4.82 3.93 8.70
CA ALA A 132 -5.71 5.03 8.37
C ALA A 132 -7.15 4.52 8.30
N ASN A 133 -8.06 5.29 8.89
CA ASN A 133 -9.49 5.02 8.86
C ASN A 133 -10.17 6.09 8.01
N PHE A 134 -10.96 5.67 7.03
CA PHE A 134 -11.69 6.61 6.20
C PHE A 134 -13.02 6.04 5.72
N GLN A 135 -13.94 6.94 5.43
CA GLN A 135 -15.21 6.61 4.80
C GLN A 135 -15.10 6.83 3.29
N TRP A 136 -15.65 5.89 2.53
CA TRP A 136 -15.68 5.94 1.08
C TRP A 136 -17.07 5.59 0.58
N THR A 137 -17.73 6.57 -0.04
CA THR A 137 -19.02 6.35 -0.71
C THR A 137 -18.77 5.91 -2.14
N VAL A 138 -19.26 4.72 -2.47
CA VAL A 138 -19.07 4.08 -3.77
C VAL A 138 -20.41 3.72 -4.40
N SER A 139 -20.49 3.85 -5.72
CA SER A 139 -21.56 3.25 -6.52
C SER A 139 -20.99 2.18 -7.44
N ARG A 140 -21.86 1.28 -7.93
CA ARG A 140 -21.45 0.28 -8.93
C ARG A 140 -20.78 0.90 -10.16
N GLU A 141 -21.12 2.15 -10.50
CA GLU A 141 -20.58 2.85 -11.67
C GLU A 141 -19.16 3.44 -11.47
N ILE A 142 -18.72 3.65 -10.22
CA ILE A 142 -17.43 4.31 -9.89
C ILE A 142 -16.46 3.40 -9.12
N MET A 143 -16.87 2.18 -8.81
CA MET A 143 -16.08 1.24 -8.02
C MET A 143 -15.10 0.49 -8.91
N LEU A 144 -13.99 1.16 -9.23
CA LEU A 144 -12.84 0.57 -9.92
C LEU A 144 -11.71 0.40 -8.91
N LEU A 145 -10.94 -0.68 -9.02
CA LEU A 145 -9.75 -0.88 -8.21
C LEU A 145 -8.76 0.30 -8.37
N GLU A 146 -8.73 0.90 -9.56
CA GLU A 146 -7.96 2.10 -9.85
C GLU A 146 -8.38 3.30 -8.99
N SER A 147 -9.69 3.56 -8.85
CA SER A 147 -10.20 4.66 -8.03
C SER A 147 -9.94 4.41 -6.55
N PHE A 148 -10.00 3.14 -6.12
CA PHE A 148 -9.66 2.75 -4.75
C PHE A 148 -8.18 2.97 -4.44
N LYS A 149 -7.27 2.53 -5.32
CA LYS A 149 -5.82 2.75 -5.19
C LYS A 149 -5.47 4.22 -5.13
N LYS A 150 -6.07 5.04 -6.00
CA LYS A 150 -5.91 6.50 -5.98
C LYS A 150 -6.37 7.10 -4.65
N LYS A 151 -7.48 6.60 -4.08
CA LYS A 151 -7.97 7.04 -2.78
C LYS A 151 -6.96 6.72 -1.66
N LEU A 152 -6.32 5.54 -1.70
CA LEU A 152 -5.27 5.17 -0.74
C LEU A 152 -4.05 6.08 -0.81
N CYS A 153 -3.68 6.57 -2.01
CA CYS A 153 -2.59 7.54 -2.18
C CYS A 153 -2.87 8.91 -1.51
N GLU A 154 -4.12 9.22 -1.16
CA GLU A 154 -4.43 10.43 -0.36
C GLU A 154 -4.06 10.26 1.12
N TYR A 155 -3.93 9.01 1.60
CA TYR A 155 -3.65 8.69 3.01
C TYR A 155 -2.24 8.15 3.22
N PHE A 156 -1.63 7.54 2.21
CA PHE A 156 -0.31 6.91 2.31
C PHE A 156 0.63 7.41 1.22
N THR A 157 1.83 7.82 1.63
CA THR A 157 2.97 8.01 0.73
C THR A 157 3.74 6.69 0.58
N PHE A 158 3.72 6.14 -0.64
CA PHE A 158 4.38 4.88 -0.98
C PHE A 158 5.82 5.09 -1.44
N LEU A 159 6.74 4.30 -0.88
CA LEU A 159 8.18 4.29 -1.20
C LEU A 159 8.48 3.99 -2.67
N ASP A 160 7.77 3.01 -3.21
CA ASP A 160 8.01 2.47 -4.54
C ASP A 160 7.42 3.35 -5.66
N GLY A 161 6.61 4.35 -5.30
CA GLY A 161 5.85 5.22 -6.20
C GLY A 161 4.34 5.14 -5.93
N THR A 162 3.61 6.16 -6.34
CA THR A 162 2.13 6.23 -6.21
C THR A 162 1.40 5.65 -7.42
N GLU A 163 2.12 4.98 -8.31
CA GLU A 163 1.54 4.38 -9.50
C GLU A 163 0.70 3.16 -9.12
N ASN A 164 -0.50 3.07 -9.69
CA ASN A 164 -1.48 2.06 -9.32
C ASN A 164 -1.00 0.62 -9.54
N GLU A 165 -0.05 0.41 -10.46
CA GLU A 165 0.54 -0.90 -10.74
C GLU A 165 1.36 -1.48 -9.57
N HIS A 166 1.89 -0.61 -8.71
CA HIS A 166 2.71 -1.06 -7.59
C HIS A 166 1.90 -1.32 -6.32
N ILE A 167 0.67 -0.82 -6.24
CA ILE A 167 -0.19 -0.94 -5.06
C ILE A 167 -0.93 -2.28 -5.10
N ILE A 168 -0.72 -3.09 -4.08
CA ILE A 168 -1.40 -4.38 -3.87
C ILE A 168 -2.30 -4.22 -2.64
N ILE A 169 -3.57 -4.56 -2.79
CA ILE A 169 -4.57 -4.45 -1.72
C ILE A 169 -5.02 -5.86 -1.35
N GLY A 170 -4.89 -6.20 -0.07
CA GLY A 170 -5.41 -7.44 0.51
C GLY A 170 -6.52 -7.16 1.50
N HIS A 171 -7.64 -7.86 1.37
CA HIS A 171 -8.71 -7.89 2.36
C HIS A 171 -8.37 -8.84 3.49
N VAL A 172 -8.49 -8.39 4.74
CA VAL A 172 -8.29 -9.23 5.92
C VAL A 172 -9.59 -9.96 6.24
N ILE A 173 -9.51 -11.28 6.31
CA ILE A 173 -10.60 -12.14 6.74
C ILE A 173 -10.19 -12.76 8.07
N ASP A 174 -11.05 -12.61 9.08
CA ASP A 174 -10.89 -13.32 10.33
C ASP A 174 -11.07 -14.81 10.11
N GLY A 175 -9.94 -15.53 10.13
CA GLY A 175 -9.92 -16.99 10.08
C GLY A 175 -10.28 -17.56 11.45
N ALA A 176 -11.46 -18.16 11.58
CA ALA A 176 -11.76 -19.09 12.67
C ALA A 176 -10.92 -20.37 12.49
N GLY A 177 -9.64 -20.33 12.85
CA GLY A 177 -8.70 -21.44 12.74
C GLY A 177 -7.97 -21.71 14.05
N LEU A 178 -8.52 -22.59 14.88
CA LEU A 178 -7.92 -23.01 16.15
C LEU A 178 -6.69 -23.90 15.88
N LYS A 179 -5.48 -23.38 16.01
CA LYS A 179 -4.26 -24.21 16.13
C LYS A 179 -3.68 -24.11 17.52
N ARG A 180 -3.73 -25.21 18.28
CA ARG A 180 -2.95 -25.39 19.51
C ARG A 180 -1.47 -25.40 19.15
N LYS A 181 -0.73 -24.39 19.60
CA LYS A 181 0.73 -24.42 19.56
C LYS A 181 1.21 -25.15 20.82
N ILE A 182 1.62 -26.42 20.66
CA ILE A 182 2.33 -27.14 21.71
C ILE A 182 3.71 -26.48 21.83
N LEU A 183 3.96 -25.79 22.94
CA LEU A 183 5.29 -25.32 23.33
C LEU A 183 6.18 -26.54 23.55
N THR A 184 7.06 -26.85 22.59
CA THR A 184 8.14 -27.80 22.82
C THR A 184 9.09 -27.21 23.85
N GLY A 185 9.16 -27.89 25.00
CA GLY A 185 9.92 -27.46 26.18
C GLY A 185 11.40 -27.19 25.88
N LYS A 186 11.85 -26.03 26.32
CA LYS A 186 13.26 -25.67 26.42
C LYS A 186 13.91 -26.62 27.45
N MET A 187 14.86 -27.45 27.02
CA MET A 187 15.67 -28.28 27.92
C MET A 187 16.36 -27.39 28.96
N ARG A 188 15.96 -27.50 30.24
CA ARG A 188 16.71 -26.97 31.37
C ARG A 188 17.72 -28.03 31.84
N LYS A 189 18.99 -27.63 31.91
CA LYS A 189 20.06 -28.33 32.63
C LYS A 189 19.63 -28.53 34.08
N LYS A 190 19.67 -29.77 34.56
CA LYS A 190 19.33 -30.14 35.95
C LYS A 190 20.57 -30.02 36.82
N SER A 191 20.50 -29.18 37.85
CA SER A 191 21.34 -29.26 39.05
C SER A 191 20.44 -29.09 40.26
N ASP A 192 20.13 -30.24 40.85
CA ASP A 192 19.76 -30.62 42.21
C ASP A 192 19.04 -29.67 43.21
N LEU A 193 17.94 -30.25 43.71
CA LEU A 193 17.44 -30.33 45.09
C LEU A 193 16.83 -29.10 45.82
N SER A 194 15.49 -29.11 45.80
CA SER A 194 14.60 -29.21 46.98
C SER A 194 13.78 -27.98 47.40
N SER A 195 12.57 -28.33 47.85
CA SER A 195 11.52 -27.58 48.56
C SER A 195 10.50 -26.79 47.76
N GLN A 196 9.25 -27.04 48.15
CA GLN A 196 7.99 -26.74 47.51
C GLN A 196 7.49 -25.35 47.91
N SER A 197 6.85 -24.64 46.99
CA SER A 197 5.67 -23.84 47.31
C SER A 197 4.85 -23.61 46.05
N ALA A 198 3.57 -23.99 46.10
CA ALA A 198 2.61 -23.86 45.03
C ALA A 198 2.27 -22.38 44.74
N THR A 199 2.20 -22.02 43.47
CA THR A 199 1.43 -20.86 43.00
C THR A 199 0.75 -21.26 41.69
N VAL A 200 -0.56 -21.04 41.65
CA VAL A 200 -1.50 -21.43 40.60
C VAL A 200 -1.06 -20.82 39.26
N GLU A 201 -0.71 -21.68 38.28
CA GLU A 201 -0.61 -21.27 36.88
C GLU A 201 -2.03 -21.00 36.36
N SER A 202 -2.34 -19.72 36.14
CA SER A 202 -3.47 -19.30 35.33
C SER A 202 -3.09 -19.49 33.87
N ASP A 203 -3.62 -20.53 33.24
CA ASP A 203 -3.55 -20.76 31.79
C ASP A 203 -4.23 -19.60 31.03
N THR A 204 -3.47 -18.55 30.71
CA THR A 204 -3.89 -17.58 29.69
C THR A 204 -3.70 -18.21 28.32
N VAL A 205 -4.80 -18.73 27.77
CA VAL A 205 -4.88 -19.16 26.38
C VAL A 205 -4.79 -17.91 25.49
N GLU A 206 -3.62 -17.63 24.92
CA GLU A 206 -3.50 -16.69 23.79
C GLU A 206 -4.23 -17.30 22.58
N ILE A 207 -5.41 -16.78 22.28
CA ILE A 207 -6.13 -17.09 21.04
C ILE A 207 -5.42 -16.34 19.91
N LEU A 208 -4.50 -17.01 19.23
CA LEU A 208 -3.97 -16.54 17.95
C LEU A 208 -4.99 -16.84 16.84
N THR A 209 -5.89 -15.89 16.57
CA THR A 209 -6.68 -15.88 15.32
C THR A 209 -5.73 -15.68 14.14
N GLU A 210 -5.54 -16.71 13.31
CA GLU A 210 -4.81 -16.60 12.04
C GLU A 210 -5.60 -15.67 11.10
N ARG A 211 -5.20 -14.39 11.01
CA ARG A 211 -5.72 -13.44 10.02
C ARG A 211 -5.33 -13.92 8.62
N LYS A 212 -6.33 -14.23 7.78
CA LYS A 212 -6.11 -14.64 6.39
C LYS A 212 -6.28 -13.43 5.49
N VAL A 213 -5.27 -13.09 4.70
CA VAL A 213 -5.34 -11.97 3.76
C VAL A 213 -5.62 -12.50 2.35
N ILE A 214 -6.67 -12.01 1.70
CA ILE A 214 -7.01 -12.32 0.30
C ILE A 214 -6.77 -11.08 -0.57
N GLN A 215 -5.99 -11.21 -1.62
CA GLN A 215 -5.66 -10.10 -2.52
C GLN A 215 -6.81 -9.80 -3.48
N PHE A 216 -7.13 -8.52 -3.66
CA PHE A 216 -7.96 -8.06 -4.77
C PHE A 216 -7.17 -8.12 -6.07
N SER A 217 -7.63 -8.90 -7.05
CA SER A 217 -6.97 -9.07 -8.35
C SER A 217 -7.76 -8.39 -9.47
N THR A 218 -9.08 -8.25 -9.31
CA THR A 218 -9.99 -7.64 -10.30
C THR A 218 -11.00 -6.69 -9.65
N ASP A 219 -11.65 -5.86 -10.47
CA ASP A 219 -12.78 -5.03 -10.04
C ASP A 219 -13.96 -5.89 -9.54
N GLU A 220 -14.09 -7.11 -10.08
CA GLU A 220 -15.13 -8.06 -9.68
C GLU A 220 -14.90 -8.59 -8.26
N ASP A 221 -13.65 -8.86 -7.87
CA ASP A 221 -13.30 -9.24 -6.50
C ASP A 221 -13.74 -8.17 -5.50
N LEU A 222 -13.44 -6.90 -5.81
CA LEU A 222 -13.79 -5.76 -4.96
C LEU A 222 -15.32 -5.57 -4.90
N THR A 223 -16.00 -5.77 -6.02
CA THR A 223 -17.46 -5.63 -6.12
C THR A 223 -18.16 -6.72 -5.30
N SER A 224 -17.68 -7.96 -5.41
CA SER A 224 -18.25 -9.12 -4.72
C SER A 224 -18.24 -8.97 -3.20
N ILE A 225 -17.23 -8.30 -2.64
CA ILE A 225 -17.09 -8.09 -1.19
C ILE A 225 -17.98 -6.94 -0.71
N ILE A 226 -18.00 -5.81 -1.42
CA ILE A 226 -18.75 -4.63 -0.95
C ILE A 226 -20.26 -4.78 -1.20
N TRP A 227 -20.68 -5.52 -2.23
CA TRP A 227 -22.12 -5.66 -2.58
C TRP A 227 -22.84 -6.84 -1.93
N ILE A 228 -22.24 -7.48 -0.92
CA ILE A 228 -22.95 -8.39 0.00
C ILE A 228 -24.10 -7.64 0.68
N THR A 229 -25.18 -8.31 1.04
CA THR A 229 -26.51 -7.77 1.44
C THR A 229 -26.53 -6.68 2.55
N ASN A 230 -25.41 -6.38 3.22
CA ASN A 230 -25.36 -5.33 4.24
C ASN A 230 -25.23 -3.92 3.64
N PRO A 231 -26.09 -2.95 4.01
CA PRO A 231 -25.99 -1.55 3.56
C PRO A 231 -24.71 -0.83 4.02
N LYS A 232 -24.10 -1.25 5.14
CA LYS A 232 -22.83 -0.71 5.63
C LYS A 232 -21.76 -1.79 5.62
N VAL A 233 -20.62 -1.50 5.00
CA VAL A 233 -19.50 -2.44 4.87
C VAL A 233 -18.31 -1.90 5.64
N ASP A 234 -17.89 -2.64 6.67
CA ASP A 234 -16.62 -2.41 7.35
C ASP A 234 -15.56 -3.27 6.66
N LEU A 235 -14.56 -2.62 6.07
CA LEU A 235 -13.54 -3.24 5.23
C LEU A 235 -12.16 -3.07 5.85
N GLU A 236 -11.60 -4.15 6.40
CA GLU A 236 -10.20 -4.16 6.86
C GLU A 236 -9.27 -4.59 5.73
N ILE A 237 -8.31 -3.75 5.40
CA ILE A 237 -7.34 -4.01 4.31
C ILE A 237 -5.90 -3.83 4.76
N VAL A 238 -5.03 -4.64 4.15
CA VAL A 238 -3.58 -4.51 4.20
C VAL A 238 -3.11 -4.07 2.82
N VAL A 239 -2.42 -2.95 2.77
CA VAL A 239 -1.82 -2.40 1.55
C VAL A 239 -0.35 -2.80 1.54
N ASN A 240 0.14 -3.22 0.37
CA ASN A 240 1.54 -3.51 0.11
C ASN A 240 1.97 -2.84 -1.19
N THR A 241 3.27 -2.62 -1.33
CA THR A 241 3.88 -2.16 -2.59
C THR A 241 4.77 -3.25 -3.18
N SER A 242 4.74 -3.42 -4.50
CA SER A 242 5.74 -4.25 -5.18
C SER A 242 7.08 -3.52 -5.14
N GLN A 243 8.09 -4.16 -4.54
CA GLN A 243 9.42 -3.57 -4.42
C GLN A 243 10.01 -3.33 -5.80
N GLN A 244 10.40 -2.09 -6.08
CA GLN A 244 11.12 -1.81 -7.31
C GLN A 244 12.57 -2.33 -7.25
N PRO A 245 13.19 -2.63 -8.41
CA PRO A 245 14.59 -3.07 -8.47
C PRO A 245 15.49 -2.02 -7.80
N PHE A 246 16.54 -2.48 -7.11
CA PHE A 246 17.38 -1.63 -6.29
C PHE A 246 18.04 -0.46 -7.05
N SER A 247 18.29 -0.64 -8.35
CA SER A 247 18.80 0.42 -9.24
C SER A 247 17.83 1.58 -9.46
N SER A 248 16.52 1.38 -9.25
CA SER A 248 15.48 2.41 -9.44
C SER A 248 15.47 3.50 -8.37
N TYR A 249 16.10 3.26 -7.21
CA TYR A 249 16.12 4.21 -6.10
C TYR A 249 17.21 5.26 -6.33
N THR A 250 16.81 6.37 -6.95
CA THR A 250 17.66 7.53 -7.22
C THR A 250 17.43 8.62 -6.17
N PHE A 251 18.39 9.55 -6.05
CA PHE A 251 18.26 10.68 -5.12
C PHE A 251 17.03 11.57 -5.40
N PRO A 252 16.65 11.88 -6.66
CA PRO A 252 15.39 12.58 -6.93
C PRO A 252 14.14 11.83 -6.45
N LYS A 253 14.11 10.50 -6.57
CA LYS A 253 13.00 9.67 -6.06
C LYS A 253 12.95 9.73 -4.53
N MET A 254 14.09 9.59 -3.87
CA MET A 254 14.24 9.79 -2.42
C MET A 254 13.77 11.20 -2.00
N LYS A 255 14.19 12.25 -2.71
CA LYS A 255 13.80 13.64 -2.44
C LYS A 255 12.29 13.80 -2.40
N ALA A 256 11.58 13.22 -3.37
CA ALA A 256 10.12 13.23 -3.40
C ALA A 256 9.52 12.46 -2.22
N VAL A 257 9.97 11.22 -1.98
CA VAL A 257 9.41 10.33 -0.95
C VAL A 257 9.60 10.87 0.47
N PHE A 258 10.76 11.45 0.78
CA PHE A 258 11.06 12.01 2.10
C PHE A 258 10.80 13.52 2.18
N SER A 259 10.19 14.12 1.15
CA SER A 259 9.92 15.57 1.07
C SER A 259 11.15 16.44 1.35
N LEU A 260 12.31 16.04 0.82
CA LEU A 260 13.58 16.74 1.04
C LEU A 260 13.65 18.01 0.21
N LYS A 261 14.24 19.07 0.77
CA LYS A 261 14.45 20.35 0.09
C LYS A 261 15.75 20.44 -0.71
N VAL A 262 16.53 19.36 -0.72
CA VAL A 262 17.90 19.35 -1.26
C VAL A 262 18.03 18.41 -2.45
N ASP A 263 18.97 18.72 -3.35
CA ASP A 263 19.18 17.97 -4.60
C ASP A 263 20.30 16.94 -4.52
N ASN A 264 21.09 16.96 -3.44
CA ASN A 264 22.17 16.02 -3.19
C ASN A 264 22.34 15.78 -1.69
N TYR A 265 23.10 14.74 -1.35
CA TYR A 265 23.30 14.33 0.02
C TYR A 265 24.05 15.36 0.89
N ASN A 266 24.90 16.22 0.29
CA ASN A 266 25.64 17.24 1.04
C ASN A 266 24.72 18.29 1.67
N GLY A 267 23.49 18.46 1.14
CA GLY A 267 22.50 19.36 1.70
C GLY A 267 21.65 18.75 2.83
N LEU A 268 21.81 17.46 3.13
CA LEU A 268 21.05 16.82 4.21
C LEU A 268 21.37 17.46 5.56
N SER A 269 20.37 17.49 6.44
CA SER A 269 20.57 18.01 7.80
C SER A 269 21.59 17.15 8.55
N LEU A 270 22.50 17.81 9.24
CA LEU A 270 23.57 17.14 9.97
C LEU A 270 23.08 16.71 11.35
N PHE A 271 23.53 15.54 11.81
CA PHE A 271 23.40 15.15 13.22
C PHE A 271 24.78 15.03 13.86
N ASP A 272 24.88 15.52 15.09
CA ASP A 272 26.03 15.33 15.98
C ASP A 272 25.54 14.60 17.23
N GLU A 273 25.79 13.30 17.30
CA GLU A 273 25.55 12.53 18.52
C GLU A 273 26.85 12.49 19.31
N GLY A 274 26.88 13.24 20.42
CA GLY A 274 28.06 13.36 21.27
C GLY A 274 28.71 12.01 21.58
N VAL A 275 30.04 11.96 21.44
CA VAL A 275 30.87 10.75 21.55
C VAL A 275 30.63 10.03 22.89
N LYS A 276 29.80 8.98 22.90
CA LYS A 276 29.83 8.00 24.00
C LYS A 276 30.96 7.02 23.74
N ASP A 277 31.90 6.94 24.68
CA ASP A 277 33.10 6.11 24.51
C ASP A 277 32.70 4.63 24.47
N THR A 278 32.90 3.97 23.33
CA THR A 278 32.64 2.54 23.19
C THR A 278 33.57 1.73 24.11
N PRO A 279 33.07 0.65 24.74
CA PRO A 279 33.92 -0.25 25.53
C PRO A 279 35.19 -0.65 24.77
N LYS A 280 36.33 -0.59 25.46
CA LYS A 280 37.65 -0.86 24.86
C LYS A 280 37.72 -2.28 24.28
N GLU A 281 36.97 -3.20 24.87
CA GLU A 281 36.86 -4.60 24.46
C GLU A 281 36.23 -4.72 23.07
N ILE A 282 35.13 -4.02 22.81
CA ILE A 282 34.45 -4.00 21.50
C ILE A 282 35.35 -3.38 20.43
N ARG A 283 35.98 -2.23 20.74
CA ARG A 283 36.96 -1.62 19.83
C ARG A 283 38.11 -2.56 19.51
N SER A 284 38.61 -3.28 20.52
CA SER A 284 39.67 -4.26 20.33
C SER A 284 39.24 -5.43 19.46
N LEU A 285 38.02 -5.95 19.64
CA LEU A 285 37.48 -7.05 18.83
C LEU A 285 37.38 -6.64 17.36
N VAL A 286 36.85 -5.45 17.09
CA VAL A 286 36.79 -4.90 15.72
C VAL A 286 38.18 -4.76 15.13
N ILE A 287 39.13 -4.13 15.85
CA ILE A 287 40.49 -3.95 15.32
C ILE A 287 41.17 -5.30 15.05
N ASN A 288 41.01 -6.28 15.94
CA ASN A 288 41.60 -7.61 15.73
C ASN A 288 41.00 -8.30 14.50
N GLU A 289 39.69 -8.17 14.29
CA GLU A 289 39.01 -8.74 13.13
C GLU A 289 39.43 -8.04 11.82
N LEU A 290 39.57 -6.70 11.84
CA LEU A 290 40.10 -5.92 10.73
C LEU A 290 41.52 -6.39 10.33
N LEU A 291 42.39 -6.57 11.31
CA LEU A 291 43.76 -7.06 11.10
C LEU A 291 43.78 -8.50 10.57
N ARG A 292 42.89 -9.36 11.08
CA ARG A 292 42.73 -10.74 10.59
C ARG A 292 42.31 -10.76 9.12
N LEU A 293 41.32 -9.94 8.75
CA LEU A 293 40.85 -9.82 7.38
C LEU A 293 41.94 -9.25 6.46
N HIS A 294 42.66 -8.21 6.88
CA HIS A 294 43.75 -7.61 6.09
C HIS A 294 44.87 -8.62 5.81
N LYS A 295 45.31 -9.38 6.84
CA LYS A 295 46.36 -10.42 6.68
C LYS A 295 45.97 -11.58 5.78
N THR A 296 44.69 -11.95 5.77
CA THR A 296 44.18 -13.10 5.00
C THR A 296 43.76 -12.75 3.58
N SER A 297 43.69 -11.47 3.24
CA SER A 297 43.29 -10.99 1.91
C SER A 297 44.53 -10.68 1.06
N GLN A 298 44.65 -11.27 -0.13
CA GLN A 298 45.75 -10.98 -1.05
C GLN A 298 45.59 -9.57 -1.66
N HIS A 299 46.58 -8.70 -1.42
CA HIS A 299 46.87 -7.44 -2.12
C HIS A 299 45.68 -6.48 -2.37
N ILE A 300 45.21 -5.79 -1.33
CA ILE A 300 44.22 -4.69 -1.43
C ILE A 300 44.74 -3.51 -2.28
N THR A 301 46.05 -3.26 -2.24
CA THR A 301 46.73 -2.14 -2.92
C THR A 301 46.73 -2.20 -4.43
N SER A 302 46.68 -3.40 -5.02
CA SER A 302 46.63 -3.61 -6.48
C SER A 302 45.26 -4.09 -6.97
N ALA A 303 44.27 -4.14 -6.08
CA ALA A 303 42.97 -4.70 -6.37
C ALA A 303 42.04 -3.68 -7.06
N ASN A 304 41.26 -4.14 -8.02
CA ASN A 304 40.21 -3.33 -8.64
C ASN A 304 39.11 -2.97 -7.62
N GLU A 305 38.32 -1.94 -7.94
CA GLU A 305 37.27 -1.40 -7.06
C GLU A 305 36.35 -2.50 -6.50
N ALA A 306 35.88 -3.42 -7.35
CA ALA A 306 35.01 -4.53 -6.95
C ALA A 306 35.61 -5.44 -5.87
N THR A 307 36.92 -5.68 -5.91
CA THR A 307 37.62 -6.50 -4.91
C THR A 307 37.79 -5.74 -3.60
N ARG A 308 38.05 -4.43 -3.67
CA ARG A 308 38.12 -3.56 -2.48
C ARG A 308 36.75 -3.42 -1.81
N CYS A 309 35.66 -3.30 -2.59
CA CYS A 309 34.29 -3.29 -2.07
C CYS A 309 33.99 -4.53 -1.23
N LYS A 310 34.24 -5.74 -1.76
CA LYS A 310 34.02 -7.00 -1.02
C LYS A 310 34.78 -7.06 0.31
N PHE A 311 35.99 -6.53 0.35
CA PHE A 311 36.79 -6.47 1.56
C PHE A 311 36.19 -5.51 2.59
N ILE A 312 35.83 -4.30 2.17
CA ILE A 312 35.31 -3.25 3.05
C ILE A 312 33.89 -3.55 3.50
N SER A 313 33.07 -4.16 2.66
CA SER A 313 31.76 -4.62 3.06
C SER A 313 31.86 -5.66 4.16
N ARG A 314 32.78 -6.63 4.09
CA ARG A 314 33.00 -7.57 5.21
C ARG A 314 33.39 -6.87 6.50
N ILE A 315 34.23 -5.83 6.41
CA ILE A 315 34.60 -5.00 7.54
C ILE A 315 33.36 -4.31 8.14
N ILE A 316 32.59 -3.62 7.30
CA ILE A 316 31.45 -2.82 7.73
C ILE A 316 30.32 -3.72 8.24
N TYR A 317 30.03 -4.84 7.57
CA TYR A 317 29.09 -5.86 8.06
C TYR A 317 29.56 -6.49 9.37
N GLY A 318 30.87 -6.71 9.54
CA GLY A 318 31.44 -7.17 10.80
C GLY A 318 31.19 -6.17 11.94
N VAL A 319 31.47 -4.89 11.71
CA VAL A 319 31.16 -3.81 12.66
C VAL A 319 29.67 -3.76 12.95
N ALA A 320 28.82 -3.74 11.91
CA ALA A 320 27.36 -3.70 12.03
C ALA A 320 26.82 -4.88 12.85
N SER A 321 27.35 -6.10 12.65
CA SER A 321 26.91 -7.30 13.38
C SER A 321 27.18 -7.22 14.90
N ILE A 322 28.23 -6.51 15.31
CA ILE A 322 28.56 -6.30 16.73
C ILE A 322 27.59 -5.30 17.37
N PHE A 323 27.06 -4.36 16.58
CA PHE A 323 26.07 -3.37 17.02
C PHE A 323 24.62 -3.87 16.99
N ASP A 324 24.28 -4.80 16.10
CA ASP A 324 22.92 -5.36 15.97
C ASP A 324 22.44 -6.04 17.28
N VAL A 325 23.38 -6.39 18.16
CA VAL A 325 23.11 -6.92 19.52
C VAL A 325 22.48 -5.88 20.47
N ARG A 326 22.54 -4.57 20.17
CA ARG A 326 22.04 -3.47 21.02
C ARG A 326 20.74 -2.80 20.54
N ASN A 327 19.91 -3.48 19.75
CA ASN A 327 18.66 -2.97 19.18
C ASN A 327 18.80 -1.87 18.10
N THR A 328 20.01 -1.51 17.68
CA THR A 328 20.25 -0.57 16.56
C THR A 328 20.47 -1.35 15.26
N ILE A 329 19.50 -1.36 14.34
CA ILE A 329 19.69 -1.99 13.02
C ILE A 329 20.56 -1.07 12.17
N ILE A 330 21.63 -1.64 11.63
CA ILE A 330 22.53 -0.97 10.68
C ILE A 330 22.42 -1.64 9.32
N THR A 331 21.92 -0.93 8.31
CA THR A 331 21.96 -1.41 6.92
C THR A 331 23.24 -0.92 6.24
N VAL A 332 23.86 -1.77 5.42
CA VAL A 332 25.07 -1.40 4.68
C VAL A 332 24.77 -1.42 3.19
N THR A 333 25.12 -0.35 2.50
CA THR A 333 24.94 -0.21 1.05
C THR A 333 26.26 0.16 0.39
N GLU A 334 26.64 -0.60 -0.64
CA GLU A 334 27.79 -0.29 -1.47
C GLU A 334 27.38 0.70 -2.56
N ALA A 335 28.22 1.70 -2.80
CA ALA A 335 28.01 2.72 -3.83
C ALA A 335 29.30 2.92 -4.61
N LYS A 336 29.20 3.33 -5.88
CA LYS A 336 30.37 3.83 -6.60
C LYS A 336 30.74 5.21 -6.06
N LYS A 337 32.02 5.57 -6.18
CA LYS A 337 32.50 6.89 -5.72
C LYS A 337 31.78 8.04 -6.41
N GLU A 338 31.55 7.90 -7.72
CA GLU A 338 30.82 8.86 -8.55
C GLU A 338 29.31 8.91 -8.28
N ASP A 339 28.73 7.83 -7.74
CA ASP A 339 27.28 7.65 -7.58
C ASP A 339 26.83 7.54 -6.10
N ILE A 340 27.55 8.19 -5.18
CA ILE A 340 27.24 8.11 -3.74
C ILE A 340 25.82 8.59 -3.39
N ASN A 341 25.28 9.53 -4.16
CA ASN A 341 23.88 9.98 -4.02
C ASN A 341 22.89 8.82 -4.26
N GLN A 342 23.16 7.95 -5.23
CA GLN A 342 22.33 6.77 -5.50
C GLN A 342 22.45 5.77 -4.35
N GLY A 343 23.67 5.54 -3.85
CA GLY A 343 23.90 4.69 -2.67
C GLY A 343 23.16 5.17 -1.42
N ILE A 344 23.10 6.48 -1.18
CA ILE A 344 22.36 7.09 -0.07
C ILE A 344 20.86 6.91 -0.24
N ALA A 345 20.33 7.14 -1.44
CA ALA A 345 18.91 6.92 -1.73
C ALA A 345 18.50 5.46 -1.49
N GLN A 346 19.29 4.54 -2.03
CA GLN A 346 19.15 3.11 -1.84
C GLN A 346 19.18 2.70 -0.37
N ASN A 347 20.14 3.21 0.41
CA ASN A 347 20.27 2.90 1.82
C ASN A 347 19.10 3.45 2.64
N ALA A 348 18.66 4.69 2.37
CA ALA A 348 17.52 5.31 3.06
C ALA A 348 16.21 4.53 2.85
N VAL A 349 15.97 4.03 1.63
CA VAL A 349 14.80 3.18 1.34
C VAL A 349 14.87 1.84 2.08
N GLN A 350 16.05 1.22 2.15
CA GLN A 350 16.24 -0.01 2.95
C GLN A 350 15.96 0.23 4.44
N LEU A 351 16.40 1.36 5.00
CA LEU A 351 16.14 1.74 6.38
C LEU A 351 14.64 1.93 6.62
N GLN A 352 13.95 2.68 5.76
CA GLN A 352 12.52 2.91 5.91
C GLN A 352 11.72 1.61 5.78
N THR A 353 12.08 0.74 4.83
CA THR A 353 11.43 -0.57 4.66
C THR A 353 11.61 -1.43 5.91
N SER A 354 12.80 -1.38 6.52
CA SER A 354 13.09 -2.08 7.77
C SER A 354 12.26 -1.55 8.95
N ILE A 355 12.05 -0.22 9.05
CA ILE A 355 11.15 0.39 10.05
C ILE A 355 9.71 -0.10 9.84
N GLN A 356 9.24 -0.14 8.59
CA GLN A 356 7.86 -0.52 8.26
C GLN A 356 7.56 -2.01 8.50
N ARG A 357 8.52 -2.91 8.23
CA ARG A 357 8.29 -4.36 8.24
C ARG A 357 8.55 -5.05 9.58
N ASN A 358 9.10 -4.37 10.58
CA ASN A 358 9.56 -5.01 11.83
C ASN A 358 8.75 -4.58 13.07
N PRO A 359 7.51 -5.09 13.26
CA PRO A 359 6.61 -4.67 14.34
C PRO A 359 7.07 -5.11 15.75
N LYS A 360 7.96 -6.11 15.88
CA LYS A 360 8.45 -6.62 17.18
C LYS A 360 9.30 -5.62 17.97
N LYS A 361 9.80 -4.55 17.32
CA LYS A 361 10.48 -3.44 18.01
C LYS A 361 9.53 -2.35 18.51
N CYS A 362 8.28 -2.31 18.05
CA CYS A 362 7.28 -1.35 18.52
C CYS A 362 6.68 -1.69 19.91
N SER A 363 7.05 -2.81 20.55
CA SER A 363 6.40 -3.26 21.80
C SER A 363 7.33 -3.39 23.02
N TYR A 364 8.52 -2.79 23.03
CA TYR A 364 9.32 -2.71 24.25
C TYR A 364 9.15 -1.33 24.89
N ASP A 365 8.13 -1.25 25.75
CA ASP A 365 8.01 -0.22 26.78
C ASP A 365 9.25 -0.27 27.68
N THR A 366 10.26 0.52 27.36
CA THR A 366 11.25 0.93 28.37
C THR A 366 11.75 2.32 28.04
N ALA A 367 11.18 3.28 28.76
CA ALA A 367 11.74 4.59 29.03
C ALA A 367 12.11 5.47 27.83
N GLY A 368 11.10 6.17 27.29
CA GLY A 368 11.25 7.55 26.81
C GLY A 368 12.05 7.78 25.54
N LEU A 369 11.37 7.72 24.39
CA LEU A 369 11.32 8.71 23.30
C LEU A 369 10.62 8.07 22.09
N HIS A 370 9.56 8.71 21.59
CA HIS A 370 8.64 8.25 20.52
C HIS A 370 9.27 8.24 19.10
N GLU A 371 10.53 7.82 18.97
CA GLU A 371 11.29 7.88 17.72
C GLU A 371 11.89 6.52 17.36
N ASN A 372 11.44 5.95 16.24
CA ASN A 372 12.10 4.80 15.63
C ASN A 372 13.35 5.30 14.90
N VAL A 373 14.52 4.99 15.45
CA VAL A 373 15.82 5.36 14.87
C VAL A 373 16.48 4.15 14.23
N MET A 374 16.91 4.30 12.98
CA MET A 374 17.80 3.34 12.32
C MET A 374 19.01 4.06 11.72
N TYR A 375 20.13 3.36 11.60
CA TYR A 375 21.36 3.88 11.01
C TYR A 375 21.69 3.08 9.76
N GLY A 376 22.33 3.73 8.80
CA GLY A 376 22.85 3.04 7.64
C GLY A 376 24.20 3.57 7.23
N ILE A 377 25.00 2.68 6.65
CA ILE A 377 26.37 2.94 6.22
C ILE A 377 26.41 2.80 4.70
N VAL A 378 26.80 3.86 4.01
CA VAL A 378 27.02 3.87 2.57
C VAL A 378 28.51 3.89 2.30
N SER A 379 29.05 2.91 1.58
CA SER A 379 30.50 2.75 1.39
C SER A 379 30.90 2.82 -0.09
N THR A 380 31.95 3.58 -0.40
CA THR A 380 32.58 3.68 -1.73
C THR A 380 33.85 2.84 -1.86
N ALA A 381 34.06 1.92 -0.93
CA ALA A 381 35.29 1.16 -0.78
C ALA A 381 36.56 2.00 -0.52
N VAL A 382 36.46 3.28 -0.23
CA VAL A 382 37.57 4.07 0.31
C VAL A 382 37.07 4.87 1.49
N ASP A 383 35.88 5.44 1.30
CA ASP A 383 35.19 6.29 2.24
C ASP A 383 33.84 5.65 2.58
N TRP A 384 33.25 6.05 3.70
CA TRP A 384 31.89 5.70 4.03
C TRP A 384 31.15 6.90 4.61
N VAL A 385 29.84 6.90 4.46
CA VAL A 385 28.96 7.91 5.00
C VAL A 385 27.94 7.23 5.90
N ILE A 386 27.67 7.83 7.05
CA ILE A 386 26.64 7.35 7.96
C ILE A 386 25.42 8.25 7.82
N ILE A 387 24.28 7.61 7.56
CA ILE A 387 22.98 8.25 7.57
C ILE A 387 22.16 7.71 8.74
N LYS A 388 21.34 8.59 9.31
CA LYS A 388 20.40 8.28 10.38
C LYS A 388 19.00 8.56 9.86
N LEU A 389 18.12 7.57 9.98
CA LEU A 389 16.71 7.70 9.66
C LEU A 389 15.92 7.77 10.96
N VAL A 390 15.19 8.87 11.15
CA VAL A 390 14.32 9.08 12.30
C VAL A 390 12.88 9.07 11.81
N SER A 391 12.06 8.17 12.38
CA SER A 391 10.63 8.12 12.14
C SER A 391 9.90 8.48 13.43
N SER A 392 9.30 9.66 13.48
CA SER A 392 8.45 10.08 14.59
C SER A 392 7.03 9.52 14.41
N SER A 393 6.54 8.74 15.37
CA SER A 393 5.11 8.37 15.42
C SER A 393 4.33 9.50 16.08
N SER A 394 3.61 10.32 15.31
CA SER A 394 2.63 11.23 15.91
C SER A 394 1.38 10.45 16.28
N GLU A 395 0.95 10.53 17.54
CA GLU A 395 -0.24 9.84 18.09
C GLU A 395 -1.57 10.23 17.41
N ASN A 396 -1.58 11.23 16.53
CA ASN A 396 -2.80 11.81 15.96
C ASN A 396 -2.75 11.89 14.43
N ASN A 397 -3.02 10.79 13.69
CA ASN A 397 -3.40 10.73 12.26
C ASN A 397 -2.68 11.65 11.23
N SER A 398 -1.64 12.37 11.61
CA SER A 398 -0.78 13.17 10.77
C SER A 398 0.35 12.29 10.32
N GLU A 399 0.71 12.44 9.05
CA GLU A 399 1.75 11.68 8.40
C GLU A 399 3.04 11.73 9.23
N GLY A 400 3.41 10.61 9.87
CA GLY A 400 4.63 10.53 10.66
C GLY A 400 5.82 11.01 9.83
N LYS A 401 6.46 12.08 10.29
CA LYS A 401 7.58 12.72 9.59
C LYS A 401 8.78 11.80 9.62
N ILE A 402 9.37 11.57 8.46
CA ILE A 402 10.62 10.82 8.34
C ILE A 402 11.72 11.82 8.01
N GLU A 403 12.76 11.83 8.85
CA GLU A 403 13.93 12.68 8.65
C GLU A 403 15.13 11.81 8.30
N VAL A 404 15.81 12.19 7.22
CA VAL A 404 17.09 11.60 6.81
C VAL A 404 18.20 12.58 7.20
N LEU A 405 19.06 12.16 8.10
CA LEU A 405 20.15 12.96 8.62
C LEU A 405 21.49 12.37 8.19
N LEU A 406 22.45 13.25 7.92
CA LEU A 406 23.82 12.92 7.56
C LEU A 406 24.73 13.12 8.78
N SER A 407 25.67 12.22 9.03
CA SER A 407 26.61 12.41 10.14
C SER A 407 27.46 13.67 9.92
N SER A 408 27.55 14.54 10.94
CA SER A 408 28.43 15.72 10.92
C SER A 408 29.91 15.35 10.96
N LEU A 409 30.23 14.14 11.43
CA LEU A 409 31.59 13.64 11.56
C LEU A 409 32.06 13.07 10.23
N SER A 410 33.15 13.62 9.69
CA SER A 410 33.78 13.02 8.52
C SER A 410 34.32 11.63 8.86
N PRO A 411 34.07 10.62 8.00
CA PRO A 411 34.72 9.32 8.14
C PRO A 411 36.24 9.52 8.15
N SER A 412 36.93 8.84 9.05
CA SER A 412 38.38 8.71 8.95
C SER A 412 38.65 7.51 8.06
N PRO A 413 39.17 7.67 6.83
CA PRO A 413 39.36 6.55 5.91
C PRO A 413 40.15 5.45 6.59
N LEU A 414 39.73 4.19 6.44
CA LEU A 414 40.54 3.07 6.94
C LEU A 414 41.82 3.00 6.09
N PRO A 415 43.02 2.93 6.69
CA PRO A 415 44.29 2.88 5.96
C PRO A 415 44.57 1.49 5.34
N ILE A 416 43.56 0.92 4.68
CA ILE A 416 43.57 -0.42 4.09
C ILE A 416 44.52 -0.55 2.89
N ASN A 417 44.90 0.56 2.27
CA ASN A 417 45.89 0.60 1.20
C ASN A 417 47.32 0.55 1.74
N ASN A 418 47.53 0.49 3.05
CA ASN A 418 48.85 0.27 3.59
C ASN A 418 49.25 -1.19 3.37
N SER A 419 50.49 -1.41 2.94
CA SER A 419 51.07 -2.76 2.77
C SER A 419 51.10 -3.54 4.08
N VAL A 420 51.24 -2.83 5.21
CA VAL A 420 51.15 -3.34 6.56
C VAL A 420 50.14 -2.49 7.32
N LEU A 421 49.19 -3.15 7.98
CA LEU A 421 48.18 -2.51 8.81
C LEU A 421 48.43 -2.89 10.27
N THR A 422 48.55 -1.90 11.15
CA THR A 422 48.78 -2.10 12.59
C THR A 422 47.55 -1.71 13.41
N ARG A 423 47.58 -2.08 14.70
CA ARG A 423 46.52 -1.73 15.66
C ARG A 423 46.44 -0.22 15.89
N GLU A 424 47.57 0.48 15.83
CA GLU A 424 47.66 1.93 16.00
C GLU A 424 47.04 2.67 14.82
N ASP A 425 47.28 2.18 13.60
CA ASP A 425 46.69 2.71 12.36
C ASP A 425 45.16 2.65 12.38
N LEU A 426 44.60 1.64 13.04
CA LEU A 426 43.15 1.40 13.13
C LEU A 426 42.50 2.03 14.37
N ALA A 427 43.26 2.34 15.41
CA ALA A 427 42.71 2.80 16.69
C ALA A 427 41.89 4.08 16.55
N LYS A 428 42.41 5.07 15.81
CA LYS A 428 41.73 6.35 15.58
C LYS A 428 40.55 6.23 14.59
N PRO A 429 40.70 5.60 13.40
CA PRO A 429 39.57 5.39 12.48
C PRO A 429 38.41 4.62 13.08
N VAL A 430 38.70 3.53 13.81
CA VAL A 430 37.67 2.71 14.46
C VAL A 430 36.99 3.51 15.58
N LYS A 431 37.74 4.23 16.42
CA LYS A 431 37.15 5.12 17.44
C LYS A 431 36.23 6.17 16.83
N ASN A 432 36.61 6.76 15.70
CA ASN A 432 35.80 7.77 15.01
C ASN A 432 34.54 7.15 14.39
N LEU A 433 34.62 5.95 13.81
CA LEU A 433 33.45 5.20 13.31
C LEU A 433 32.45 4.91 14.44
N PHE A 434 32.95 4.47 15.59
CA PHE A 434 32.15 4.25 16.79
C PHE A 434 31.55 5.54 17.36
N GLY A 435 32.21 6.68 17.19
CA GLY A 435 31.66 7.98 17.60
C GLY A 435 30.50 8.47 16.74
N GLN A 436 30.27 7.85 15.56
CA GLN A 436 29.21 8.21 14.63
C GLN A 436 27.89 7.44 14.84
N ILE A 437 27.91 6.38 15.66
CA ILE A 437 26.79 5.45 15.85
C ILE A 437 26.55 5.27 17.36
N LYS A 438 25.32 5.42 17.82
CA LYS A 438 24.94 5.32 19.24
C LYS A 438 24.49 3.93 19.69
#